data_AF-A0A5E4ZMV5-F1
#
_entry.id   AF-A0A5E4ZMV5-F1
#
_cell.length_a   1.000
_cell.length_b   1.000
_cell.length_c   1.000
_cell.angle_alpha   90.00
_cell.angle_beta   90.00
_cell.angle_gamma   90.00
#
_symmetry.space_group_name_H-M   'P 1'
#
loop_
_entity.id
_entity.type
_entity.pdbx_description
1 polymer ?
#
loop_
_entity_poly.entity_id
_entity_poly.type
_entity_poly.pdbx_seq_one_letter_code
_entity_poly.pdbx_strand_id
1 'polypeptide(L)'
;MARSALKFDDATYAALLGAARDADAAHPHNNPAFLDAFLADAWKAAHRIYGAQTYLRFMAQAGVTRRPSAGTVQKAIVRARSIYETPLAPAFGALPATGGSVWAQQLEQNLARAMTLLDAMPESHNALGDGVADVADAMRRVQHLERENLELRARLAQMTVAAAYAREALGETLTVFAPHALQQASSLSRHGV
;
A
#
# COMPACT_ATOMS: atom_id res chain seq x y z
N MET A 1 22.43 7.11 -2.01
CA MET A 1 21.86 8.41 -1.62
C MET A 1 20.96 8.22 -0.41
N ALA A 2 21.27 8.84 0.72
CA ALA A 2 20.42 8.80 1.91
C ALA A 2 19.22 9.76 1.71
N ARG A 3 18.00 9.25 1.83
CA ARG A 3 16.80 10.10 1.88
C ARG A 3 16.83 10.85 3.21
N SER A 4 16.73 12.19 3.18
CA SER A 4 16.63 13.00 4.39
C SER A 4 15.52 12.46 5.30
N ALA A 5 15.85 12.26 6.57
CA ALA A 5 14.89 11.77 7.54
C ALA A 5 13.72 12.75 7.66
N LEU A 6 12.48 12.22 7.61
CA LEU A 6 11.27 13.00 7.81
C LEU A 6 11.33 13.67 9.19
N LYS A 7 11.37 15.01 9.21
CA LYS A 7 11.33 15.81 10.44
C LYS A 7 9.93 16.37 10.63
N PHE A 8 9.44 16.26 11.86
CA PHE A 8 8.19 16.86 12.32
C PHE A 8 8.56 18.07 13.16
N ASP A 9 7.78 19.15 13.09
CA ASP A 9 7.86 20.19 14.11
C ASP A 9 7.31 19.67 15.45
N ASP A 10 7.73 20.29 16.55
CA ASP A 10 7.41 19.81 17.90
C ASP A 10 5.89 19.83 18.19
N ALA A 11 5.15 20.77 17.60
CA ALA A 11 3.70 20.88 17.79
C ALA A 11 2.96 19.73 17.08
N THR A 12 3.29 19.47 15.80
CA THR A 12 2.73 18.33 15.06
C THR A 12 3.14 17.00 15.69
N TYR A 13 4.38 16.89 16.17
CA TYR A 13 4.85 15.69 16.86
C TYR A 13 4.06 15.42 18.14
N ALA A 14 3.86 16.44 18.98
CA ALA A 14 3.05 16.32 20.20
C ALA A 14 1.59 15.99 19.90
N ALA A 15 1.00 16.63 18.88
CA ALA A 15 -0.37 16.37 18.45
C ALA A 15 -0.57 14.91 17.99
N LEU A 16 0.38 14.35 17.23
CA LEU A 16 0.34 12.95 16.78
C LEU A 16 0.45 11.96 17.94
N LEU A 17 1.26 12.25 18.96
CA LEU A 17 1.34 11.43 20.16
C LEU A 17 0.05 11.50 21.00
N GLY A 18 -0.55 12.69 21.12
CA GLY A 18 -1.85 12.88 21.77
C GLY A 18 -2.95 12.10 21.07
N ALA A 19 -3.09 12.26 19.76
CA ALA A 19 -4.07 11.55 18.94
C ALA A 19 -3.99 10.03 19.10
N ALA A 20 -2.79 9.46 19.18
CA ALA A 20 -2.62 8.03 19.42
C ALA A 20 -3.13 7.59 20.80
N ARG A 21 -2.94 8.40 21.85
CA ARG A 21 -3.44 8.09 23.21
C ARG A 21 -4.95 8.24 23.30
N ASP A 22 -5.49 9.31 22.73
CA ASP A 22 -6.92 9.60 22.76
C ASP A 22 -7.70 8.52 21.99
N ALA A 23 -7.19 8.11 20.83
CA ALA A 23 -7.78 7.01 20.06
C ALA A 23 -7.68 5.67 20.82
N ASP A 24 -6.57 5.40 21.52
CA ASP A 24 -6.40 4.17 22.30
C ASP A 24 -7.39 4.10 23.48
N ALA A 25 -7.63 5.24 24.13
CA ALA A 25 -8.60 5.38 25.21
C ALA A 25 -10.06 5.26 24.70
N ALA A 26 -10.37 5.84 23.54
CA ALA A 26 -11.71 5.80 22.95
C ALA A 26 -12.08 4.42 22.40
N HIS A 27 -11.09 3.68 21.87
CA HIS A 27 -11.32 2.40 21.21
C HIS A 27 -10.45 1.27 21.78
N PRO A 28 -10.64 0.92 23.08
CA PRO A 28 -9.71 0.09 23.82
C PRO A 28 -9.67 -1.38 23.41
N HIS A 29 -10.57 -1.85 22.53
CA HIS A 29 -10.60 -3.24 22.04
C HIS A 29 -10.88 -3.36 20.54
N ASN A 30 -11.03 -2.25 19.81
CA ASN A 30 -11.43 -2.26 18.40
C ASN A 30 -10.33 -1.64 17.53
N ASN A 31 -9.52 -2.50 16.91
CA ASN A 31 -8.34 -2.08 16.16
C ASN A 31 -8.66 -1.29 14.88
N PRO A 32 -9.67 -1.66 14.06
CA PRO A 32 -10.13 -0.81 12.96
C PRO A 32 -10.58 0.58 13.42
N ALA A 33 -11.44 0.67 14.44
CA ALA A 33 -11.96 1.95 14.94
C ALA A 33 -10.87 2.84 15.53
N PHE A 34 -9.93 2.24 16.28
CA PHE A 34 -8.74 2.92 16.78
C PHE A 34 -7.91 3.53 15.65
N LEU A 35 -7.59 2.76 14.60
CA LEU A 35 -6.76 3.24 13.50
C LEU A 35 -7.45 4.32 12.67
N ASP A 36 -8.77 4.21 12.47
CA ASP A 36 -9.53 5.21 11.72
C ASP A 36 -9.63 6.52 12.50
N ALA A 37 -9.87 6.46 13.82
CA ALA A 37 -9.85 7.63 14.71
C ALA A 37 -8.47 8.30 14.76
N PHE A 38 -7.42 7.51 14.97
CA PHE A 38 -6.04 8.02 15.00
C PHE A 38 -5.65 8.70 13.67
N LEU A 39 -5.98 8.09 12.52
CA LEU A 39 -5.65 8.68 11.21
C LEU A 39 -6.46 9.93 10.89
N ALA A 40 -7.71 10.03 11.38
CA ALA A 40 -8.51 11.23 11.25
C ALA A 40 -7.86 12.41 11.99
N ASP A 41 -7.42 12.21 13.23
CA ASP A 41 -6.78 13.26 14.03
C ASP A 41 -5.35 13.55 13.56
N ALA A 42 -4.63 12.54 13.07
CA ALA A 42 -3.35 12.74 12.40
C ALA A 42 -3.47 13.60 11.14
N TRP A 43 -4.54 13.44 10.36
CA TRP A 43 -4.83 14.30 9.22
C TRP A 43 -5.14 15.74 9.64
N LYS A 44 -5.91 15.94 10.71
CA LYS A 44 -6.17 17.30 11.24
C LYS A 44 -4.89 17.99 11.71
N ALA A 45 -3.97 17.24 12.31
CA ALA A 45 -2.72 17.79 12.84
C ALA A 45 -1.67 18.09 11.75
N ALA A 46 -1.54 17.21 10.74
CA ALA A 46 -0.43 17.30 9.78
C ALA A 46 -0.86 17.62 8.34
N HIS A 47 -2.17 17.60 8.05
CA HIS A 47 -2.74 17.69 6.70
C HIS A 47 -2.08 16.76 5.67
N ARG A 48 -1.56 15.62 6.16
CA ARG A 48 -0.85 14.63 5.36
C ARG A 48 -0.97 13.23 5.96
N ILE A 49 -1.18 12.22 5.11
CA ILE A 49 -1.12 10.81 5.52
C ILE A 49 0.26 10.20 5.25
N TYR A 50 0.94 9.76 6.31
CA TYR A 50 2.26 9.14 6.26
C TYR A 50 2.20 7.61 6.06
N GLY A 51 3.37 6.98 5.91
CA GLY A 51 3.47 5.53 5.77
C GLY A 51 3.23 4.77 7.07
N ALA A 52 2.89 3.48 6.97
CA ALA A 52 2.57 2.61 8.11
C ALA A 52 3.68 2.58 9.18
N GLN A 53 4.95 2.57 8.76
CA GLN A 53 6.10 2.56 9.69
C GLN A 53 6.18 3.83 10.56
N THR A 54 5.83 4.99 10.00
CA THR A 54 5.78 6.25 10.74
C THR A 54 4.76 6.16 11.86
N TYR A 55 3.56 5.70 11.54
CA TYR A 55 2.47 5.56 12.50
C TYR A 55 2.72 4.50 13.56
N LEU A 56 3.30 3.35 13.18
CA LEU A 56 3.73 2.33 14.14
C LEU A 56 4.72 2.88 15.17
N ARG A 57 5.67 3.72 14.74
CA ARG A 57 6.60 4.39 15.64
C ARG A 57 5.89 5.34 16.60
N PHE A 58 4.95 6.16 16.11
CA PHE A 58 4.18 7.07 16.96
C PHE A 58 3.34 6.34 18.00
N MET A 59 2.66 5.25 17.60
CA MET A 59 1.88 4.42 18.53
C MET A 59 2.76 3.80 19.61
N ALA A 60 3.93 3.27 19.24
CA ALA A 60 4.89 2.74 20.20
C ALA A 60 5.41 3.82 21.17
N GLN A 61 5.71 5.02 20.68
CA GLN A 61 6.16 6.16 21.49
C GLN A 61 5.06 6.74 22.38
N ALA A 62 3.80 6.68 21.94
CA ALA A 62 2.65 7.12 22.71
C ALA A 62 2.31 6.16 23.88
N GLY A 63 2.89 4.95 23.88
CA GLY A 63 2.62 3.92 24.88
C GLY A 63 1.37 3.09 24.58
N VAL A 64 0.90 3.09 23.32
CA VAL A 64 -0.24 2.27 22.91
C VAL A 64 0.12 0.80 23.09
N THR A 65 -0.65 0.11 23.92
CA THR A 65 -0.39 -1.30 24.29
C THR A 65 -0.66 -2.27 23.13
N ARG A 66 -1.46 -1.84 22.15
CA ARG A 66 -1.81 -2.61 20.95
C ARG A 66 -0.63 -2.75 20.01
N ARG A 67 -0.61 -3.86 19.28
CA ARG A 67 0.36 -4.12 18.21
C ARG A 67 -0.36 -4.43 16.89
N PRO A 68 -1.02 -3.44 16.27
CA PRO A 68 -1.55 -3.63 14.92
C PRO A 68 -0.42 -4.02 13.97
N SER A 69 -0.67 -5.00 13.09
CA SER A 69 0.29 -5.37 12.07
C SER A 69 0.46 -4.24 11.05
N ALA A 70 1.62 -4.17 10.39
CA ALA A 70 1.86 -3.20 9.32
C ALA A 70 0.81 -3.28 8.20
N GLY A 71 0.33 -4.48 7.87
CA GLY A 71 -0.74 -4.67 6.88
C GLY A 71 -2.08 -4.11 7.34
N THR A 72 -2.38 -4.15 8.63
CA THR A 72 -3.60 -3.57 9.21
C THR A 72 -3.55 -2.04 9.18
N VAL A 73 -2.40 -1.46 9.54
CA VAL A 73 -2.17 -0.01 9.43
C VAL A 73 -2.26 0.44 7.97
N GLN A 74 -1.69 -0.34 7.03
CA GLN A 74 -1.76 -0.03 5.61
C GLN A 74 -3.20 -0.02 5.08
N LYS A 75 -4.05 -0.96 5.50
CA LYS A 75 -5.48 -0.96 5.14
C LYS A 75 -6.19 0.28 5.65
N ALA A 76 -5.89 0.72 6.88
CA ALA A 76 -6.44 1.95 7.43
C ALA A 76 -5.95 3.20 6.69
N ILE A 77 -4.67 3.25 6.30
CA ILE A 77 -4.11 4.31 5.45
C ILE A 77 -4.85 4.41 4.12
N VAL A 78 -5.09 3.28 3.44
CA VAL A 78 -5.82 3.26 2.17
C VAL A 78 -7.22 3.85 2.35
N ARG A 79 -7.94 3.46 3.41
CA ARG A 79 -9.25 4.06 3.74
C ARG A 79 -9.15 5.55 4.03
N ALA A 80 -8.23 5.96 4.91
CA ALA A 80 -8.03 7.36 5.27
C ALA A 80 -7.73 8.24 4.05
N ARG A 81 -6.89 7.76 3.12
CA ARG A 81 -6.59 8.48 1.88
C ARG A 81 -7.82 8.65 0.99
N SER A 82 -8.66 7.62 0.85
CA SER A 82 -9.91 7.77 0.08
C SER A 82 -10.89 8.79 0.67
N ILE A 83 -10.77 9.11 1.96
CA ILE A 83 -11.65 10.06 2.66
C ILE A 83 -11.04 11.48 2.65
N TYR A 84 -9.73 11.59 2.90
CA TYR A 84 -9.08 12.88 3.19
C TYR A 84 -8.18 13.39 2.06
N GLU A 85 -7.64 12.52 1.24
CA GLU A 85 -6.84 12.90 0.07
C GLU A 85 -7.77 12.85 -1.17
N THR A 86 -8.36 14.00 -1.54
CA THR A 86 -8.99 14.15 -2.87
C THR A 86 -7.92 13.82 -3.92
N PRO A 87 -8.20 12.99 -4.94
CA PRO A 87 -7.14 12.48 -5.81
C PRO A 87 -6.51 13.61 -6.62
N LEU A 88 -5.38 14.15 -6.12
CA LEU A 88 -4.35 14.65 -7.01
C LEU A 88 -3.78 13.41 -7.70
N ALA A 89 -4.05 13.31 -8.99
CA ALA A 89 -3.50 12.29 -9.88
C ALA A 89 -2.02 12.04 -9.54
N PRO A 90 -1.58 10.77 -9.49
CA PRO A 90 -0.23 10.48 -9.05
C PRO A 90 0.75 11.00 -10.10
N ALA A 91 1.59 11.96 -9.71
CA ALA A 91 2.78 12.33 -10.46
C ALA A 91 3.79 11.17 -10.40
N PHE A 92 3.58 10.16 -11.25
CA PHE A 92 4.62 9.21 -11.63
C PHE A 92 5.27 9.73 -12.90
N GLY A 93 6.52 10.18 -12.78
CA GLY A 93 7.47 10.32 -13.89
C GLY A 93 7.12 11.41 -14.91
N ALA A 94 8.05 12.34 -15.10
CA ALA A 94 7.99 13.29 -16.21
C ALA A 94 7.85 12.56 -17.57
N LEU A 95 6.97 13.08 -18.45
CA LEU A 95 7.11 13.29 -19.92
C LEU A 95 5.71 13.51 -20.58
N PRO A 96 5.63 14.11 -21.78
CA PRO A 96 5.66 15.54 -22.08
C PRO A 96 4.26 16.18 -22.19
N ALA A 97 4.23 17.52 -22.13
CA ALA A 97 3.05 18.36 -22.17
C ALA A 97 2.32 18.33 -23.54
N THR A 98 1.39 17.38 -23.73
CA THR A 98 0.32 17.48 -24.75
C THR A 98 -0.97 16.73 -24.39
N GLY A 99 -1.04 16.02 -23.25
CA GLY A 99 -2.19 15.17 -22.90
C GLY A 99 -3.32 15.82 -22.08
N GLY A 100 -3.16 17.08 -21.64
CA GLY A 100 -4.14 17.73 -20.76
C GLY A 100 -5.53 17.93 -21.40
N SER A 101 -5.57 18.14 -22.71
CA SER A 101 -6.80 18.46 -23.44
C SER A 101 -7.72 17.25 -23.59
N VAL A 102 -7.17 16.05 -23.80
CA VAL A 102 -7.98 14.83 -24.01
C VAL A 102 -8.66 14.40 -22.71
N TRP A 103 -7.98 14.55 -21.56
CA TRP A 103 -8.57 14.25 -20.26
C TRP A 103 -9.65 15.27 -19.86
N ALA A 104 -9.41 16.55 -20.13
CA ALA A 104 -10.42 17.59 -19.91
C ALA A 104 -11.68 17.36 -20.77
N GLN A 105 -11.51 17.01 -22.05
CA GLN A 105 -12.64 16.71 -22.95
C GLN A 105 -13.40 15.44 -22.54
N GLN A 106 -12.69 14.41 -22.04
CA GLN A 106 -13.32 13.19 -21.54
C GLN A 106 -14.12 13.44 -20.25
N LEU A 107 -13.63 14.32 -19.38
CA LEU A 107 -14.32 14.74 -18.17
C LEU A 107 -15.59 15.52 -18.51
N GLU A 108 -15.48 16.48 -19.43
CA GLU A 108 -16.60 17.31 -19.88
C GLU A 108 -17.70 16.48 -20.55
N GLN A 109 -17.32 15.50 -21.39
CA GLN A 109 -18.27 14.55 -21.98
C GLN A 109 -18.96 13.65 -20.95
N ASN A 110 -18.24 13.20 -19.91
CA ASN A 110 -18.83 12.42 -18.84
C ASN A 110 -19.78 13.25 -17.98
N LEU A 111 -19.44 14.51 -17.72
CA LEU A 111 -20.26 15.43 -16.94
C LEU A 111 -21.54 15.81 -17.70
N ALA A 112 -21.42 16.08 -19.00
CA ALA A 112 -22.56 16.29 -19.89
C ALA A 112 -23.50 15.06 -19.89
N ARG A 113 -22.95 13.85 -20.04
CA ARG A 113 -23.74 12.60 -19.99
C ARG A 113 -24.42 12.39 -18.63
N ALA A 114 -23.74 12.69 -17.53
CA ALA A 114 -24.32 12.56 -16.20
C ALA A 114 -25.47 13.54 -15.97
N MET A 115 -25.34 14.78 -16.45
CA MET A 115 -26.43 15.77 -16.40
C MET A 115 -27.61 15.34 -17.27
N THR A 116 -27.37 14.78 -18.47
CA THR A 116 -28.46 14.27 -19.32
C THR A 116 -29.18 13.08 -18.68
N LEU A 117 -28.46 12.21 -17.96
CA LEU A 117 -29.05 11.07 -17.24
C LEU A 117 -29.83 11.50 -15.99
N LEU A 118 -29.38 12.55 -15.29
CA LEU A 118 -30.12 13.13 -14.17
C LEU A 118 -31.42 13.81 -14.65
N ASP A 119 -31.35 14.55 -15.75
CA ASP A 119 -32.49 15.26 -16.35
C ASP A 119 -33.52 14.29 -16.98
N ALA A 120 -33.06 13.12 -17.42
CA ALA A 120 -33.91 12.06 -17.96
C ALA A 120 -34.53 11.15 -16.90
N MET A 121 -34.32 11.40 -15.61
CA MET A 121 -34.82 10.53 -14.54
C MET A 121 -36.22 10.97 -14.09
N PRO A 122 -37.28 10.16 -14.29
CA PRO A 122 -38.60 10.47 -13.74
C PRO A 122 -38.57 10.26 -12.22
N GLU A 123 -39.08 11.26 -11.48
CA GLU A 123 -39.20 11.25 -10.02
C GLU A 123 -39.94 9.99 -9.55
N SER A 124 -39.18 8.97 -9.16
CA SER A 124 -39.69 7.65 -8.82
C SER A 124 -39.53 7.42 -7.33
N HIS A 125 -40.60 7.75 -6.62
CA HIS A 125 -40.92 7.13 -5.34
C HIS A 125 -40.99 5.60 -5.54
N ASN A 126 -40.04 4.82 -4.99
CA ASN A 126 -40.20 3.45 -4.45
C ASN A 126 -38.83 2.79 -4.14
N ALA A 127 -38.32 2.99 -2.91
CA ALA A 127 -36.97 2.60 -2.48
C ALA A 127 -36.91 1.32 -1.60
N LEU A 128 -37.49 0.19 -2.04
CA LEU A 128 -37.43 -1.06 -1.25
C LEU A 128 -36.94 -2.31 -2.01
N GLY A 129 -36.61 -2.20 -3.31
CA GLY A 129 -36.14 -3.35 -4.12
C GLY A 129 -34.65 -3.36 -4.48
N ASP A 130 -33.99 -2.20 -4.50
CA ASP A 130 -32.69 -2.00 -5.17
C ASP A 130 -31.47 -2.45 -4.33
N GLY A 131 -31.52 -2.22 -3.01
CA GLY A 131 -30.39 -2.52 -2.12
C GLY A 131 -30.02 -4.00 -2.01
N VAL A 132 -30.95 -4.93 -2.28
CA VAL A 132 -30.67 -6.38 -2.23
C VAL A 132 -29.94 -6.84 -3.49
N ALA A 133 -30.23 -6.24 -4.65
CA ALA A 133 -29.54 -6.53 -5.90
C ALA A 133 -28.08 -6.06 -5.86
N ASP A 134 -27.83 -4.87 -5.32
CA ASP A 134 -26.48 -4.32 -5.13
C ASP A 134 -25.60 -5.16 -4.20
N VAL A 135 -26.18 -5.68 -3.10
CA VAL A 135 -25.45 -6.56 -2.18
C VAL A 135 -25.10 -7.90 -2.85
N ALA A 136 -26.01 -8.47 -3.65
CA ALA A 136 -25.73 -9.71 -4.39
C ALA A 136 -24.64 -9.53 -5.45
N ASP A 137 -24.64 -8.40 -6.15
CA ASP A 137 -23.60 -8.02 -7.10
C ASP A 137 -22.25 -7.82 -6.42
N ALA A 138 -22.22 -7.14 -5.27
CA ALA A 138 -21.01 -6.95 -4.47
C ALA A 138 -20.42 -8.28 -4.01
N MET A 139 -21.26 -9.22 -3.53
CA MET A 139 -20.80 -10.56 -3.14
C MET A 139 -20.21 -11.35 -4.30
N ARG A 140 -20.81 -11.26 -5.50
CA ARG A 140 -20.26 -11.91 -6.71
C ARG A 140 -18.88 -11.35 -7.08
N ARG A 141 -18.70 -10.03 -6.96
CA ARG A 141 -17.40 -9.39 -7.21
C ARG A 141 -16.34 -9.83 -6.19
N VAL A 142 -16.69 -9.92 -4.90
CA VAL A 142 -15.76 -10.40 -3.85
C VAL A 142 -15.32 -11.84 -4.14
N GLN A 143 -16.25 -12.75 -4.45
CA GLN A 143 -15.92 -14.14 -4.77
C GLN A 143 -15.05 -14.26 -6.04
N HIS A 144 -15.25 -13.38 -7.01
CA HIS A 144 -14.38 -13.32 -8.18
C HIS A 144 -12.95 -12.90 -7.81
N LEU A 145 -12.81 -11.80 -7.05
CA LEU A 145 -11.51 -11.30 -6.60
C LEU A 145 -10.78 -12.28 -5.68
N GLU A 146 -11.49 -13.04 -4.84
CA GLU A 146 -10.89 -14.07 -3.98
C GLU A 146 -10.27 -15.21 -4.81
N ARG A 147 -10.93 -15.62 -5.90
CA ARG A 147 -10.39 -16.60 -6.84
C ARG A 147 -9.14 -16.10 -7.54
N GLU A 148 -9.17 -14.87 -8.06
CA GLU A 148 -8.00 -14.25 -8.67
C GLU A 148 -6.85 -14.10 -7.66
N ASN A 149 -7.14 -13.75 -6.41
CA ASN A 149 -6.12 -13.63 -5.38
C ASN A 149 -5.44 -14.98 -5.08
N LEU A 150 -6.21 -16.06 -5.05
CA LEU A 150 -5.67 -17.41 -4.85
C LEU A 150 -4.78 -17.83 -6.03
N GLU A 151 -5.21 -17.56 -7.27
CA GLU A 151 -4.42 -17.85 -8.47
C GLU A 151 -3.10 -17.07 -8.49
N LEU A 152 -3.15 -15.77 -8.17
CA LEU A 152 -1.95 -14.94 -8.09
C LEU A 152 -0.98 -15.43 -7.01
N ARG A 153 -1.48 -15.88 -5.85
CA ARG A 153 -0.65 -16.46 -4.79
C ARG A 153 0.00 -17.77 -5.24
N ALA A 154 -0.73 -18.64 -5.93
CA ALA A 154 -0.19 -19.88 -6.47
C ALA A 154 0.92 -19.59 -7.49
N ARG A 155 0.71 -18.62 -8.39
CA ARG A 155 1.71 -18.21 -9.38
C ARG A 155 2.96 -17.61 -8.73
N LEU A 156 2.80 -16.81 -7.67
CA LEU A 156 3.92 -16.25 -6.93
C LEU A 156 4.73 -17.35 -6.22
N ALA A 157 4.06 -18.35 -5.64
CA ALA A 157 4.72 -19.51 -5.05
C ALA A 157 5.53 -20.29 -6.12
N GLN A 158 4.94 -20.53 -7.30
CA GLN A 158 5.63 -21.17 -8.43
C GLN A 158 6.87 -20.37 -8.86
N MET A 159 6.75 -19.05 -9.03
CA MET A 159 7.88 -18.19 -9.39
C MET A 159 8.99 -18.19 -8.33
N THR A 160 8.61 -18.24 -7.06
CA THR A 160 9.58 -18.30 -5.95
C THR A 160 10.37 -19.62 -5.97
N VAL A 161 9.70 -20.74 -6.24
CA VAL A 161 10.34 -22.04 -6.42
C VAL A 161 11.27 -22.03 -7.64
N ALA A 162 10.81 -21.50 -8.78
CA ALA A 162 11.65 -21.37 -9.97
C ALA A 162 12.90 -20.50 -9.73
N ALA A 163 12.76 -19.40 -8.99
CA ALA A 163 13.89 -18.55 -8.60
C ALA A 163 14.87 -19.26 -7.66
N ALA A 164 14.37 -20.09 -6.74
CA ALA A 164 15.21 -20.92 -5.88
C ALA A 164 16.02 -21.94 -6.69
N TYR A 165 15.37 -22.67 -7.61
CA TYR A 165 16.06 -23.60 -8.52
C TYR A 165 17.09 -22.89 -9.42
N ALA A 166 16.77 -21.72 -9.97
CA ALA A 166 17.72 -20.95 -10.76
C ALA A 166 18.94 -20.51 -9.93
N ARG A 167 18.74 -20.13 -8.66
CA ARG A 167 19.83 -19.79 -7.74
C ARG A 167 20.70 -21.01 -7.39
N GLU A 168 20.09 -22.17 -7.21
CA GLU A 168 20.81 -23.43 -6.97
C GLU A 168 21.65 -23.83 -8.19
N ALA A 169 21.10 -23.80 -9.40
CA ALA A 169 21.83 -24.06 -10.64
C ALA A 169 23.00 -23.06 -10.87
N LEU A 170 22.80 -21.77 -10.52
CA LEU A 170 23.87 -20.78 -10.56
C LEU A 170 24.92 -21.00 -9.45
N GLY A 171 24.49 -21.46 -8.28
CA GLY A 171 25.38 -21.85 -7.19
C GLY A 171 26.24 -23.05 -7.57
N GLU A 172 25.64 -24.08 -8.16
CA GLU A 172 26.32 -25.28 -8.65
C GLU A 172 27.28 -24.98 -9.80
N THR A 173 26.91 -24.12 -10.75
CA THR A 173 27.85 -23.72 -11.81
C THR A 173 29.05 -22.96 -11.23
N LEU A 174 28.85 -22.06 -10.25
CA LEU A 174 29.96 -21.37 -9.57
C LEU A 174 30.85 -22.29 -8.74
N THR A 175 30.31 -23.33 -8.08
CA THR A 175 31.13 -24.33 -7.38
C THR A 175 31.80 -25.32 -8.33
N VAL A 176 31.18 -25.67 -9.46
CA VAL A 176 31.78 -26.51 -10.52
C VAL A 176 32.89 -25.76 -11.28
N PHE A 177 32.86 -24.44 -11.35
CA PHE A 177 33.99 -23.61 -11.81
C PHE A 177 35.07 -23.38 -10.74
N ALA A 178 34.88 -23.87 -9.51
CA ALA A 178 35.85 -23.76 -8.41
C ALA A 178 36.67 -25.02 -8.09
N PRO A 179 37.10 -25.88 -9.04
CA PRO A 179 38.26 -26.74 -8.84
C PRO A 179 39.49 -26.17 -9.59
N HIS A 180 40.64 -26.15 -8.90
CA HIS A 180 42.02 -25.93 -9.37
C HIS A 180 42.75 -24.61 -9.10
N ALA A 181 42.13 -23.55 -8.56
CA ALA A 181 42.89 -22.33 -8.25
C ALA A 181 43.86 -22.47 -7.05
N LEU A 182 43.72 -23.50 -6.21
CA LEU A 182 44.50 -23.67 -4.97
C LEU A 182 45.63 -24.71 -5.05
N GLN A 183 45.85 -25.38 -6.19
CA GLN A 183 46.95 -26.36 -6.35
C GLN A 183 48.19 -25.83 -7.09
N GLN A 184 48.11 -24.68 -7.79
CA GLN A 184 49.28 -24.11 -8.47
C GLN A 184 50.22 -23.31 -7.54
N ALA A 185 49.79 -22.94 -6.34
CA ALA A 185 50.66 -22.24 -5.39
C ALA A 185 51.67 -23.17 -4.69
N SER A 186 51.46 -24.49 -4.72
CA SER A 186 52.29 -25.46 -4.02
C SER A 186 53.44 -26.02 -4.87
N SER A 187 53.41 -25.85 -6.20
CA SER A 187 54.41 -26.41 -7.12
C SER A 187 55.55 -25.44 -7.46
N LEU A 188 55.44 -24.15 -7.11
CA LEU A 188 56.45 -23.12 -7.42
C LEU A 188 57.47 -22.86 -6.30
N SER A 189 57.31 -23.44 -5.10
CA SER A 189 58.23 -23.24 -3.97
C SER A 189 59.24 -24.37 -3.74
N ARG A 190 59.40 -25.29 -4.70
CA ARG A 190 60.38 -26.40 -4.59
C ARG A 190 61.27 -26.50 -5.82
N HIS A 191 61.92 -25.41 -6.22
CA HIS A 191 63.14 -25.43 -7.07
C HIS A 191 63.90 -24.13 -6.86
N GLY A 192 64.86 -24.13 -5.95
CA GLY A 192 65.75 -22.99 -5.71
C GLY A 192 66.26 -22.94 -4.27
N VAL A 193 67.22 -23.80 -3.95
CA VAL A 193 68.60 -23.53 -3.48
C VAL A 193 69.12 -24.84 -2.88
#